data_AF-A0A6B3FQ86-F1
#
_entry.id   AF-A0A6B3FQ86-F1
#
_cell.length_a   1.000
_cell.length_b   1.000
_cell.length_c   1.000
_cell.angle_alpha   90.00
_cell.angle_beta   90.00
_cell.angle_gamma   90.00
#
_symmetry.space_group_name_H-M   'P 1'
#
loop_
_entity.id
_entity.type
_entity.pdbx_description
1 polymer ?
#
loop_
_entity_poly.entity_id
_entity_poly.type
_entity_poly.pdbx_seq_one_letter_code
_entity_poly.pdbx_strand_id
1 'polypeptide(L)'
;MIEWRQAEWRTTAGRIRDAAVSSGAPVTYGLIGVCGVVFLISPLSGFGGAAHRSEEALLAAQAAYFERWGVIPAELWEGSAHALITPFTALFVHGSWLHLLGNLLFLYVFGAMAEERMGRTQFALFYVGCGYVALVCYAA
;
A
#
# COMPACT_ATOMS: atom_id res chain seq x y z
N MET A 1 46.15 12.42 -6.59
CA MET A 1 45.72 11.67 -5.40
C MET A 1 44.42 12.31 -4.93
N ILE A 2 43.26 11.76 -5.33
CA ILE A 2 41.95 12.36 -5.05
C ILE A 2 41.56 12.00 -3.61
N GLU A 3 41.32 13.02 -2.79
CA GLU A 3 41.09 12.88 -1.35
C GLU A 3 39.61 12.54 -1.08
N TRP A 4 39.28 11.24 -1.10
CA TRP A 4 37.91 10.71 -0.92
C TRP A 4 37.34 10.84 0.52
N ARG A 5 37.95 11.67 1.38
CA ARG A 5 37.86 11.47 2.84
C ARG A 5 36.84 12.30 3.61
N GLN A 6 35.92 13.01 2.96
CA GLN A 6 34.81 13.69 3.65
C GLN A 6 33.53 13.70 2.79
N ALA A 7 33.13 12.55 2.24
CA ALA A 7 31.81 12.47 1.61
C ALA A 7 30.76 12.83 2.67
N GLU A 8 30.04 13.93 2.44
CA GLU A 8 28.90 14.48 3.18
C GLU A 8 27.70 13.50 3.29
N TRP A 9 27.93 12.20 3.26
CA TRP A 9 26.90 11.18 3.23
C TRP A 9 26.12 11.17 4.54
N ARG A 10 26.77 11.40 5.70
CA ARG A 10 26.10 11.44 7.00
C ARG A 10 25.22 12.66 7.15
N THR A 11 25.67 13.82 6.68
CA THR A 11 24.94 15.09 6.71
C THR A 11 23.84 15.13 5.66
N THR A 12 24.03 14.48 4.50
CA THR A 12 23.01 14.35 3.47
C THR A 12 21.95 13.33 3.86
N ALA A 13 22.33 12.15 4.36
CA ALA A 13 21.40 11.17 4.89
C ALA A 13 20.63 11.71 6.11
N GLY A 14 21.29 12.48 6.99
CA GLY A 14 20.66 13.18 8.09
C GLY A 14 19.62 14.19 7.62
N ARG A 15 19.95 15.05 6.66
CA ARG A 15 18.99 16.01 6.07
C ARG A 15 17.82 15.33 5.36
N ILE A 16 18.06 14.24 4.64
CA ILE A 16 17.00 13.45 3.98
C ILE A 16 16.07 12.82 5.03
N ARG A 17 16.63 12.24 6.08
CA ARG A 17 15.87 11.67 7.19
C ARG A 17 15.06 12.74 7.90
N ASP A 18 15.69 13.85 8.25
CA ASP A 18 15.05 14.91 9.01
C ASP A 18 13.98 15.61 8.16
N ALA A 19 14.16 15.76 6.85
CA ALA A 19 13.13 16.21 5.91
C ALA A 19 11.97 15.21 5.78
N ALA A 20 12.26 13.90 5.67
CA ALA A 20 11.24 12.85 5.63
C ALA A 20 10.41 12.84 6.92
N VAL A 21 11.06 12.96 8.08
CA VAL A 21 10.42 12.99 9.40
C VAL A 21 9.72 14.33 9.69
N SER A 22 10.21 15.44 9.14
CA SER A 22 9.58 16.77 9.31
C SER A 22 8.38 17.01 8.41
N SER A 23 8.19 16.17 7.38
CA SER A 23 7.05 16.29 6.47
C SER A 23 5.76 16.00 7.24
N GLY A 24 4.96 17.05 7.47
CA GLY A 24 3.64 16.94 8.06
C GLY A 24 2.66 16.35 7.06
N ALA A 25 2.93 15.13 6.59
CA ALA A 25 2.26 14.34 5.56
C ALA A 25 1.30 13.30 6.18
N PRO A 26 0.24 13.73 6.90
CA PRO A 26 -0.64 12.84 7.63
C PRO A 26 -1.40 11.90 6.72
N VAL A 27 -1.66 12.26 5.46
CA VAL A 27 -2.38 11.37 4.54
C VAL A 27 -1.49 10.18 4.20
N THR A 28 -0.23 10.41 3.87
CA THR A 28 0.76 9.37 3.58
C THR A 28 0.92 8.42 4.75
N TYR A 29 1.15 8.96 5.96
CA TYR A 29 1.27 8.12 7.16
C TYR A 29 -0.03 7.40 7.51
N GLY A 30 -1.18 8.05 7.29
CA GLY A 30 -2.49 7.44 7.41
C GLY A 30 -2.67 6.24 6.48
N LEU A 31 -2.33 6.38 5.20
CA LEU A 31 -2.37 5.30 4.21
C LEU A 31 -1.44 4.15 4.62
N ILE A 32 -0.21 4.45 5.05
CA ILE A 32 0.72 3.44 5.56
C ILE A 32 0.12 2.67 6.74
N GLY A 33 -0.45 3.40 7.71
CA GLY A 33 -1.10 2.81 8.88
C GLY A 33 -2.29 1.92 8.49
N VAL A 34 -3.15 2.39 7.59
CA VAL A 34 -4.31 1.64 7.10
C VAL A 34 -3.87 0.36 6.38
N CYS A 35 -2.93 0.44 5.43
CA CYS A 35 -2.39 -0.73 4.74
C CYS A 35 -1.77 -1.74 5.71
N GLY A 36 -1.03 -1.25 6.71
CA GLY A 36 -0.46 -2.08 7.76
C GLY A 36 -1.53 -2.80 8.58
N VAL A 37 -2.55 -2.09 9.06
CA VAL A 37 -3.65 -2.67 9.85
C VAL A 37 -4.43 -3.69 9.02
N VAL A 38 -4.82 -3.34 7.79
CA VAL A 38 -5.55 -4.22 6.88
C VAL A 38 -4.77 -5.52 6.64
N PHE A 39 -3.46 -5.42 6.39
CA PHE A 39 -2.64 -6.61 6.21
C PHE A 39 -2.53 -7.43 7.49
N LEU A 40 -2.28 -6.81 8.64
CA LEU A 40 -2.10 -7.52 9.92
C LEU A 40 -3.32 -8.36 10.31
N ILE A 41 -4.54 -7.86 10.07
CA ILE A 41 -5.78 -8.59 10.37
C ILE A 41 -6.17 -9.60 9.27
N SER A 42 -5.51 -9.56 8.12
CA SER A 42 -5.79 -10.48 7.01
C SER A 42 -5.21 -11.89 7.27
N PRO A 43 -5.73 -12.94 6.58
CA PRO A 43 -5.14 -14.28 6.65
C PRO A 43 -3.75 -14.38 6.00
N LEU A 44 -3.24 -13.31 5.36
CA LEU A 44 -1.92 -13.26 4.72
C LEU A 44 -0.80 -12.87 5.70
N SER A 45 -1.11 -12.28 6.86
CA SER A 45 -0.09 -11.84 7.82
C SER A 45 0.59 -13.01 8.54
N GLY A 46 -0.10 -14.14 8.64
CA GLY A 46 0.29 -15.28 9.46
C GLY A 46 -0.10 -15.17 10.94
N PHE A 47 -0.61 -14.01 11.40
CA PHE A 47 -1.00 -13.83 12.80
C PHE A 47 -2.34 -14.46 13.18
N GLY A 48 -3.23 -14.72 12.21
CA GLY A 48 -4.50 -15.42 12.40
C GLY A 48 -4.41 -16.96 12.45
N GLY A 49 -3.19 -17.53 12.44
CA GLY A 49 -2.93 -18.96 12.25
C GLY A 49 -3.51 -19.89 13.33
N ALA A 50 -3.74 -19.40 14.55
CA ALA A 50 -4.39 -20.22 15.60
C ALA A 50 -5.85 -20.58 15.27
N ALA A 51 -6.51 -19.82 14.38
CA ALA A 51 -7.88 -20.10 13.92
C ALA A 51 -7.94 -21.12 12.76
N HIS A 52 -6.85 -21.31 12.01
CA HIS A 52 -6.81 -22.11 10.79
C HIS A 52 -6.04 -23.40 11.06
N ARG A 53 -6.77 -24.45 11.47
CA ARG A 53 -6.21 -25.74 11.91
C ARG A 53 -5.53 -26.56 10.81
N SER A 54 -5.77 -26.25 9.54
CA SER A 54 -5.19 -26.95 8.38
C SER A 54 -4.71 -25.97 7.31
N GLU A 55 -3.74 -26.42 6.50
CA GLU A 55 -3.22 -25.66 5.35
C GLU A 55 -4.32 -25.34 4.34
N GLU A 56 -5.19 -26.31 4.04
CA GLU A 56 -6.35 -26.12 3.16
C GLU A 56 -7.29 -25.02 3.65
N ALA A 57 -7.55 -24.97 4.96
CA ALA A 57 -8.42 -23.93 5.55
C ALA A 57 -7.77 -22.54 5.43
N LEU A 58 -6.45 -22.45 5.55
CA LEU A 58 -5.73 -21.20 5.35
C LEU A 58 -5.80 -20.75 3.89
N LEU A 59 -5.55 -21.66 2.93
CA LEU A 59 -5.64 -21.35 1.51
C LEU A 59 -7.05 -20.89 1.12
N ALA A 60 -8.09 -21.57 1.62
CA ALA A 60 -9.47 -21.17 1.40
C ALA A 60 -9.79 -19.79 2.00
N ALA A 61 -9.29 -19.49 3.20
CA ALA A 61 -9.46 -18.18 3.81
C ALA A 61 -8.75 -17.06 3.04
N GLN A 62 -7.55 -17.34 2.51
CA GLN A 62 -6.81 -16.40 1.67
C GLN A 62 -7.53 -16.14 0.34
N ALA A 63 -8.01 -17.19 -0.33
CA ALA A 63 -8.80 -17.07 -1.56
C ALA A 63 -10.06 -16.24 -1.32
N ALA A 64 -10.85 -16.58 -0.30
CA ALA A 64 -12.07 -15.84 0.05
C ALA A 64 -11.79 -14.36 0.41
N TYR A 65 -10.62 -14.06 0.99
CA TYR A 65 -10.21 -12.69 1.27
C TYR A 65 -9.96 -11.89 -0.02
N PHE A 66 -9.28 -12.48 -1.01
CA PHE A 66 -9.07 -11.82 -2.30
C PHE A 66 -10.35 -11.72 -3.13
N GLU A 67 -11.22 -12.73 -3.12
CA GLU A 67 -12.53 -12.66 -3.77
C GLU A 67 -13.39 -11.55 -3.18
N ARG A 68 -13.31 -11.35 -1.86
CA ARG A 68 -14.12 -10.32 -1.18
C ARG A 68 -13.57 -8.90 -1.38
N TRP A 69 -12.25 -8.71 -1.30
CA TRP A 69 -11.64 -7.37 -1.16
C TRP A 69 -10.69 -6.99 -2.29
N GLY A 70 -10.22 -7.96 -3.08
CA GLY A 70 -9.39 -7.75 -4.26
C GLY A 70 -10.22 -7.52 -5.51
N VAL A 71 -9.54 -7.26 -6.63
CA VAL A 71 -10.16 -7.14 -7.95
C VAL A 71 -10.02 -8.45 -8.70
N ILE A 72 -11.15 -8.99 -9.18
CA ILE A 72 -11.20 -10.09 -10.12
C ILE A 72 -11.54 -9.51 -11.50
N PRO A 73 -10.62 -9.55 -12.48
CA PRO A 73 -10.82 -8.93 -13.79
C PRO A 73 -12.11 -9.34 -14.51
N ALA A 74 -12.46 -10.63 -14.43
CA ALA A 74 -13.67 -11.15 -15.08
C ALA A 74 -14.96 -10.55 -14.50
N GLU A 75 -15.00 -10.31 -13.18
CA GLU A 75 -16.18 -9.82 -12.48
C GLU A 75 -16.39 -8.31 -12.64
N LEU A 76 -15.32 -7.56 -12.95
CA LEU A 76 -15.39 -6.10 -13.04
C LEU A 76 -16.38 -5.63 -14.13
N TRP A 77 -16.50 -6.42 -15.20
CA TRP A 77 -17.37 -6.11 -16.34
C TRP A 77 -18.79 -6.62 -16.19
N GLU A 78 -19.10 -7.34 -15.12
CA GLU A 78 -20.46 -7.83 -14.84
C GLU A 78 -21.37 -6.73 -14.26
N GLY A 79 -20.81 -5.57 -13.89
CA GLY A 79 -21.57 -4.40 -13.45
C GLY A 79 -22.23 -4.53 -12.08
N SER A 80 -21.81 -5.51 -11.26
CA SER A 80 -22.31 -5.66 -9.90
C SER A 80 -21.85 -4.51 -9.00
N ALA A 81 -22.64 -4.17 -7.97
CA ALA A 81 -22.25 -3.13 -7.01
C ALA A 81 -20.94 -3.48 -6.28
N HIS A 82 -20.69 -4.78 -6.06
CA HIS A 82 -19.44 -5.26 -5.46
C HIS A 82 -18.26 -5.02 -6.41
N ALA A 83 -18.40 -5.36 -7.69
CA ALA A 83 -17.38 -5.10 -8.72
C ALA A 83 -16.99 -3.62 -8.83
N LEU A 84 -17.90 -2.68 -8.63
CA LEU A 84 -17.58 -1.24 -8.63
C LEU A 84 -16.80 -0.79 -7.38
N ILE A 85 -16.88 -1.52 -6.28
CA ILE A 85 -16.23 -1.17 -5.01
C ILE A 85 -14.87 -1.84 -4.89
N THR A 86 -14.67 -3.01 -5.52
CA THR A 86 -13.42 -3.77 -5.39
C THR A 86 -12.16 -3.02 -5.82
N PRO A 87 -12.14 -2.14 -6.86
CA PRO A 87 -10.93 -1.39 -7.17
C PRO A 87 -10.55 -0.40 -6.06
N PHE A 88 -11.52 0.13 -5.33
CA PHE A 88 -11.24 0.98 -4.18
C PHE A 88 -10.68 0.18 -3.00
N THR A 89 -11.29 -0.95 -2.65
CA THR A 89 -10.83 -1.78 -1.53
C THR A 89 -9.48 -2.43 -1.80
N ALA A 90 -9.21 -2.80 -3.05
CA ALA A 90 -7.97 -3.46 -3.46
C ALA A 90 -6.74 -2.56 -3.31
N LEU A 91 -6.88 -1.23 -3.22
CA LEU A 91 -5.77 -0.31 -2.92
C LEU A 91 -5.06 -0.62 -1.61
N PHE A 92 -5.75 -1.27 -0.67
CA PHE A 92 -5.25 -1.56 0.67
C PHE A 92 -4.91 -3.04 0.88
N VAL A 93 -5.27 -3.90 -0.07
CA VAL A 93 -5.07 -5.36 0.01
C VAL A 93 -3.66 -5.74 -0.46
N HIS A 94 -2.95 -6.51 0.36
CA HIS A 94 -1.58 -6.95 0.06
C HIS A 94 -1.47 -8.47 0.22
N GLY A 95 -0.80 -9.12 -0.73
CA GLY A 95 -0.71 -10.59 -0.77
C GLY A 95 0.51 -11.21 -0.10
N SER A 96 1.47 -10.41 0.37
CA SER A 96 2.63 -10.90 1.09
C SER A 96 3.32 -9.78 1.86
N TRP A 97 4.19 -10.15 2.79
CA TRP A 97 5.06 -9.21 3.50
C TRP A 97 5.93 -8.38 2.56
N LEU A 98 6.53 -9.01 1.56
CA LEU A 98 7.37 -8.30 0.58
C LEU A 98 6.54 -7.28 -0.21
N HIS A 99 5.33 -7.67 -0.64
CA HIS A 99 4.44 -6.76 -1.35
C HIS A 99 4.02 -5.56 -0.48
N LEU A 100 3.66 -5.79 0.78
CA LEU A 100 3.34 -4.71 1.72
C LEU A 100 4.53 -3.79 1.95
N LEU A 101 5.65 -4.33 2.45
CA LEU A 101 6.80 -3.54 2.86
C LEU A 101 7.38 -2.73 1.69
N GLY A 102 7.37 -3.31 0.48
CA GLY A 102 7.71 -2.58 -0.74
C GLY A 102 6.82 -1.36 -0.94
N ASN A 103 5.49 -1.52 -0.95
CA ASN A 103 4.56 -0.41 -1.12
C ASN A 103 4.67 0.64 -0.01
N LEU A 104 4.81 0.23 1.25
CA LEU A 104 4.98 1.16 2.37
C LEU A 104 6.27 1.98 2.23
N LEU A 105 7.36 1.36 1.77
CA LEU A 105 8.61 2.07 1.49
C LEU A 105 8.43 3.10 0.37
N PHE A 106 7.74 2.75 -0.72
CA PHE A 106 7.43 3.68 -1.81
C PHE A 106 6.56 4.85 -1.33
N LEU A 107 5.52 4.59 -0.54
CA LEU A 107 4.69 5.64 0.06
C LEU A 107 5.50 6.52 1.01
N TYR A 108 6.35 5.93 1.85
CA TYR A 108 7.18 6.68 2.79
C TYR A 108 8.16 7.62 2.06
N VAL A 109 8.84 7.14 1.02
CA VAL A 109 9.84 7.92 0.29
C VAL A 109 9.19 8.94 -0.64
N PHE A 110 8.22 8.52 -1.45
CA PHE A 110 7.64 9.35 -2.51
C PHE A 110 6.31 9.99 -2.15
N GLY A 111 5.48 9.30 -1.36
CA GLY A 111 4.16 9.79 -0.96
C GLY A 111 4.26 11.06 -0.15
N ALA A 112 5.14 11.12 0.85
CA ALA A 112 5.36 12.31 1.66
C ALA A 112 5.79 13.52 0.80
N MET A 113 6.74 13.30 -0.10
CA MET A 113 7.22 14.31 -1.06
C MET A 113 6.15 14.75 -2.07
N ALA A 114 5.19 13.89 -2.40
CA ALA A 114 4.07 14.21 -3.28
C ALA A 114 2.98 14.99 -2.52
N GLU A 115 2.65 14.57 -1.30
CA GLU A 115 1.66 15.22 -0.43
C GLU A 115 2.08 16.66 -0.09
N GLU A 116 3.35 16.89 0.21
CA GLU A 116 3.89 18.23 0.45
C GLU A 116 3.75 19.15 -0.77
N ARG A 117 3.93 18.61 -1.99
CA ARG A 117 3.86 19.38 -3.23
C ARG A 117 2.44 19.62 -3.71
N MET A 118 1.55 18.65 -3.55
CA MET A 118 0.18 18.71 -4.04
C MET A 118 -0.79 19.33 -3.02
N GLY A 119 -0.47 19.19 -1.73
CA GLY A 119 -1.42 19.39 -0.65
C GLY A 119 -2.20 18.10 -0.34
N ARG A 120 -2.67 18.01 0.91
CA ARG A 120 -3.27 16.80 1.52
C ARG A 120 -4.47 16.27 0.72
N THR A 121 -5.43 17.14 0.40
CA THR A 121 -6.68 16.76 -0.27
C THR A 121 -6.43 16.32 -1.71
N GLN A 122 -5.61 17.07 -2.45
CA GLN A 122 -5.25 16.76 -3.83
C GLN A 122 -4.49 15.44 -3.91
N PHE A 123 -3.57 15.21 -2.97
CA PHE A 123 -2.84 13.94 -2.87
C PHE A 123 -3.77 12.77 -2.57
N ALA A 124 -4.71 12.90 -1.62
CA ALA A 124 -5.68 11.86 -1.32
C ALA A 124 -6.55 11.49 -2.53
N LEU A 125 -7.09 12.50 -3.23
CA LEU A 125 -7.91 12.28 -4.43
C LEU A 125 -7.08 11.67 -5.56
N PHE A 126 -5.84 12.12 -5.72
CA PHE A 126 -4.92 11.56 -6.71
C PHE A 126 -4.60 10.10 -6.41
N TYR A 127 -4.27 9.76 -5.15
CA TYR A 127 -3.99 8.39 -4.73
C TYR A 127 -5.15 7.45 -5.04
N VAL A 128 -6.36 7.81 -4.60
CA VAL A 128 -7.57 6.99 -4.81
C VAL A 128 -7.93 6.91 -6.29
N GLY A 129 -7.99 8.05 -6.99
CA GLY A 129 -8.41 8.09 -8.38
C GLY A 129 -7.43 7.38 -9.32
N CYS A 130 -6.12 7.63 -9.15
CA CYS A 130 -5.10 7.02 -9.99
C CYS A 130 -5.00 5.51 -9.73
N GLY A 131 -5.12 5.08 -8.47
CA GLY A 131 -5.14 3.66 -8.11
C GLY A 131 -6.38 2.94 -8.64
N TYR A 132 -7.56 3.55 -8.52
CA TYR A 132 -8.80 2.99 -9.06
C TYR A 132 -8.70 2.81 -10.58
N VAL A 133 -8.24 3.83 -11.31
CA VAL A 133 -8.04 3.74 -12.76
C VAL A 133 -7.01 2.66 -13.12
N ALA A 134 -5.90 2.56 -12.37
CA ALA A 134 -4.89 1.52 -12.61
C ALA A 134 -5.49 0.10 -12.49
N LEU A 135 -6.34 -0.14 -11.51
CA LEU A 135 -7.00 -1.43 -11.30
C LEU A 135 -8.08 -1.72 -12.35
N VAL A 136 -8.83 -0.70 -12.79
CA VAL A 136 -9.75 -0.83 -13.91
C VAL A 136 -9.00 -1.16 -15.19
N CYS A 137 -7.88 -0.49 -15.47
CA CYS A 137 -7.03 -0.78 -16.64
C CYS A 137 -6.37 -2.16 -16.56
N TYR A 138 -5.99 -2.63 -15.37
CA TYR A 138 -5.48 -3.98 -15.17
C TYR A 138 -6.53 -5.06 -15.51
N ALA A 139 -7.80 -4.76 -15.30
CA ALA A 139 -8.92 -5.66 -15.55
C ALA A 139 -9.49 -5.59 -16.98
N ALA A 140 -9.06 -4.61 -17.79
CA ALA A 140 -9.47 -4.43 -19.19
C ALA A 140 -8.61 -5.27 -20.14
#